data_AF-A0A100VL86-F1
#
_entry.id   AF-A0A100VL86-F1
#
_cell.length_a   1.000
_cell.length_b   1.000
_cell.length_c   1.000
_cell.angle_alpha   90.00
_cell.angle_beta   90.00
_cell.angle_gamma   90.00
#
_symmetry.space_group_name_H-M   'P 1'
#
loop_
_entity.id
_entity.type
_entity.pdbx_description
1 polymer ?
#
loop_
_entity_poly.entity_id
_entity_poly.type
_entity_poly.pdbx_seq_one_letter_code
_entity_poly.pdbx_strand_id
1 'polypeptide(L)'
;MGDKVTDITFKGFDVIGIKVGDQAQSEAFRIRGQADFVHMAAHDNEAIGFYYTGNGTGTVLNSDAYNNIGPTPLSAGNIDGFGAHGGDVSFINSRAWNNSDDGFDSISSKGTVIYDHCWSFNHRGNQDGVGDKNGFKVGGYAYRTSGFPDTLPVHTVKYSLAVNNGANGFYANHQPGQSATWTNNTAYNNSRANFDMLERVSLTDITNIPGYREVLHNNIAFTGRAIVNDNNLPENVTNNSWTINGGLEITADDFVSLDTTQLSAPRKSDGTLPDVSFMLPVSSSPLSQYNLGYLAD
;
A
#
# COMPACT_ATOMS: atom_id res chain seq x y z
N MET A 1 8.68 13.85 15.69
CA MET A 1 9.09 13.13 16.92
C MET A 1 10.55 12.75 16.85
N GLY A 2 11.33 13.01 17.92
CA GLY A 2 12.77 12.68 17.98
C GLY A 2 13.04 11.22 18.37
N ASP A 3 14.29 10.77 18.20
CA ASP A 3 14.69 9.35 18.30
C ASP A 3 14.43 8.68 19.66
N LYS A 4 14.27 9.45 20.74
CA LYS A 4 14.10 8.92 22.12
C LYS A 4 12.68 9.02 22.64
N VAL A 5 11.74 9.49 21.82
CA VAL A 5 10.34 9.62 22.25
C VAL A 5 9.65 8.27 22.15
N THR A 6 8.88 7.90 23.17
CA THR A 6 8.04 6.69 23.19
C THR A 6 6.69 7.00 23.81
N ASP A 7 5.72 6.10 23.59
CA ASP A 7 4.42 6.06 24.27
C ASP A 7 3.56 7.31 24.01
N ILE A 8 3.59 7.81 22.77
CA ILE A 8 2.79 8.96 22.35
C ILE A 8 1.67 8.49 21.44
N THR A 9 0.45 8.94 21.73
CA THR A 9 -0.72 8.72 20.88
C THR A 9 -1.35 10.06 20.49
N PHE A 10 -1.54 10.28 19.19
CA PHE A 10 -2.34 11.37 18.64
C PHE A 10 -3.70 10.85 18.22
N LYS A 11 -4.76 11.64 18.46
CA LYS A 11 -6.12 11.20 18.13
C LYS A 11 -7.04 12.33 17.67
N GLY A 12 -7.75 12.12 16.57
CA GLY A 12 -8.98 12.83 16.22
C GLY A 12 -8.83 14.21 15.60
N PHE A 13 -7.73 14.51 14.89
CA PHE A 13 -7.59 15.80 14.20
C PHE A 13 -6.96 15.69 12.81
N ASP A 14 -7.19 16.73 12.02
CA ASP A 14 -6.76 16.83 10.63
C ASP A 14 -5.55 17.77 10.52
N VAL A 15 -4.67 17.49 9.55
CA VAL A 15 -3.55 18.36 9.17
C VAL A 15 -3.66 18.68 7.68
N ILE A 16 -3.80 19.97 7.38
CA ILE A 16 -4.09 20.49 6.05
C ILE A 16 -3.22 21.69 5.66
N GLY A 17 -3.05 21.91 4.37
CA GLY A 17 -2.44 23.13 3.82
C GLY A 17 -0.93 23.26 4.00
N ILE A 18 -0.22 22.18 4.36
CA ILE A 18 1.26 22.21 4.41
C ILE A 18 1.82 22.44 3.00
N LYS A 19 2.85 23.28 2.92
CA LYS A 19 3.52 23.62 1.67
C LYS A 19 4.87 22.94 1.56
N VAL A 20 5.24 22.59 0.32
CA VAL A 20 6.56 22.02 0.03
C VAL A 20 7.56 23.12 -0.29
N GLY A 21 7.17 24.20 -0.96
CA GLY A 21 8.12 25.21 -1.43
C GLY A 21 9.12 24.62 -2.44
N ASP A 22 10.42 24.87 -2.24
CA ASP A 22 11.48 24.48 -3.19
C ASP A 22 12.20 23.16 -2.83
N GLN A 23 11.72 22.42 -1.82
CA GLN A 23 12.29 21.14 -1.40
C GLN A 23 11.61 19.95 -2.08
N ALA A 24 12.25 18.77 -1.98
CA ALA A 24 11.71 17.53 -2.52
C ALA A 24 10.52 16.99 -1.72
N GLN A 25 10.43 17.27 -0.42
CA GLN A 25 9.33 16.80 0.41
C GLN A 25 9.11 17.70 1.63
N SER A 26 7.87 17.77 2.08
CA SER A 26 7.46 18.14 3.44
C SER A 26 6.75 16.92 4.06
N GLU A 27 6.61 16.87 5.38
CA GLU A 27 5.84 15.82 6.06
C GLU A 27 4.86 16.41 7.08
N ALA A 28 3.60 15.97 7.06
CA ALA A 28 2.63 16.34 8.08
C ALA A 28 3.00 15.74 9.44
N PHE A 29 3.38 14.47 9.45
CA PHE A 29 3.95 13.82 10.62
C PHE A 29 5.27 13.15 10.27
N ARG A 30 6.37 13.62 10.88
CA ARG A 30 7.67 12.95 10.82
C ARG A 30 7.99 12.25 12.14
N ILE A 31 8.15 10.93 12.09
CA ILE A 31 8.31 10.08 13.28
C ILE A 31 9.68 9.40 13.25
N ARG A 32 10.52 9.69 14.25
CA ARG A 32 11.82 9.01 14.45
C ARG A 32 11.92 8.18 15.74
N GLY A 33 11.02 8.38 16.69
CA GLY A 33 10.82 7.55 17.88
C GLY A 33 9.55 6.70 17.75
N GLN A 34 8.89 6.34 18.85
CA GLN A 34 7.60 5.63 18.81
C GLN A 34 6.42 6.62 18.90
N ALA A 35 5.45 6.49 18.00
CA ALA A 35 4.19 7.22 18.05
C ALA A 35 3.05 6.47 17.34
N ASP A 36 1.87 6.49 17.97
CA ASP A 36 0.63 5.96 17.43
C ASP A 36 -0.33 7.09 17.02
N PHE A 37 -1.13 6.83 15.99
CA PHE A 37 -2.11 7.75 15.43
C PHE A 37 -3.45 7.03 15.31
N VAL A 38 -4.51 7.63 15.84
CA VAL A 38 -5.86 7.04 15.83
C VAL A 38 -6.85 8.06 15.29
N HIS A 39 -7.62 7.74 14.26
CA HIS A 39 -8.63 8.66 13.71
C HIS A 39 -8.03 10.00 13.28
N MET A 40 -6.93 9.94 12.54
CA MET A 40 -6.21 11.11 12.05
C MET A 40 -6.45 11.29 10.55
N ALA A 41 -6.37 12.51 10.06
CA ALA A 41 -6.30 12.75 8.62
C ALA A 41 -5.16 13.72 8.26
N ALA A 42 -4.41 13.40 7.21
CA ALA A 42 -3.45 14.32 6.61
C ALA A 42 -3.84 14.54 5.15
N HIS A 43 -4.42 15.70 4.84
CA HIS A 43 -4.98 15.93 3.52
C HIS A 43 -4.89 17.35 2.98
N ASP A 44 -5.04 17.49 1.66
CA ASP A 44 -4.94 18.78 0.95
C ASP A 44 -3.61 19.49 1.29
N ASN A 45 -2.52 18.71 1.31
CA ASN A 45 -1.17 19.16 1.57
C ASN A 45 -0.28 19.05 0.32
N GLU A 46 0.89 19.67 0.38
CA GLU A 46 2.03 19.39 -0.48
C GLU A 46 3.08 18.56 0.28
N ALA A 47 2.63 17.67 1.16
CA ALA A 47 3.45 16.98 2.14
C ALA A 47 3.04 15.52 2.28
N ILE A 48 3.99 14.64 2.55
CA ILE A 48 3.73 13.25 2.94
C ILE A 48 2.83 13.25 4.17
N GLY A 49 1.81 12.40 4.21
CA GLY A 49 0.92 12.31 5.38
C GLY A 49 1.66 11.84 6.63
N PHE A 50 2.07 10.58 6.66
CA PHE A 50 2.75 9.97 7.80
C PHE A 50 4.09 9.41 7.37
N TYR A 51 5.20 9.87 7.97
CA TYR A 51 6.55 9.50 7.54
C TYR A 51 7.36 8.98 8.73
N TYR A 52 7.39 7.66 8.88
CA TYR A 52 8.25 6.96 9.83
C TYR A 52 9.64 6.79 9.23
N THR A 53 10.68 7.21 9.94
CA THR A 53 12.07 7.21 9.43
C THR A 53 13.07 7.03 10.56
N GLY A 54 14.31 6.68 10.24
CA GLY A 54 15.35 6.47 11.25
C GLY A 54 15.06 5.22 12.08
N ASN A 55 14.62 5.39 13.33
CA ASN A 55 14.18 4.32 14.23
C ASN A 55 12.67 4.43 14.53
N GLY A 56 11.93 5.17 13.71
CA GLY A 56 10.51 5.43 13.94
C GLY A 56 9.69 4.15 13.96
N THR A 57 8.84 3.98 14.97
CA THR A 57 7.93 2.83 15.12
C THR A 57 6.53 3.26 15.55
N GLY A 58 5.54 2.39 15.39
CA GLY A 58 4.20 2.60 15.96
C GLY A 58 3.07 2.16 15.04
N THR A 59 1.87 2.62 15.35
CA THR A 59 0.63 2.21 14.70
C THR A 59 -0.15 3.41 14.18
N VAL A 60 -0.60 3.33 12.95
CA VAL A 60 -1.60 4.24 12.38
C VAL A 60 -2.89 3.47 12.19
N LEU A 61 -3.88 3.80 13.02
CA LEU A 61 -5.16 3.12 13.09
C LEU A 61 -6.27 4.05 12.56
N ASN A 62 -7.12 3.51 11.69
CA ASN A 62 -8.34 4.17 11.23
C ASN A 62 -8.09 5.61 10.74
N SER A 63 -7.02 5.82 9.96
CA SER A 63 -6.57 7.16 9.56
C SER A 63 -6.51 7.31 8.04
N ASP A 64 -6.58 8.55 7.56
CA ASP A 64 -6.65 8.88 6.14
C ASP A 64 -5.48 9.77 5.70
N ALA A 65 -4.95 9.54 4.51
CA ALA A 65 -3.98 10.43 3.88
C ALA A 65 -4.34 10.64 2.41
N TYR A 66 -4.81 11.84 2.06
CA TYR A 66 -5.37 12.07 0.74
C TYR A 66 -5.22 13.46 0.18
N ASN A 67 -5.34 13.61 -1.15
CA ASN A 67 -5.11 14.89 -1.84
C ASN A 67 -3.77 15.55 -1.45
N ASN A 68 -2.76 14.73 -1.12
CA ASN A 68 -1.43 15.24 -0.84
C ASN A 68 -0.65 15.28 -2.16
N ILE A 69 -0.42 16.47 -2.68
CA ILE A 69 0.10 16.67 -4.04
C ILE A 69 1.40 17.46 -3.97
N GLY A 70 2.52 16.85 -4.39
CA GLY A 70 3.73 17.60 -4.69
C GLY A 70 3.55 18.40 -5.98
N PRO A 71 3.48 19.74 -5.94
CA PRO A 71 3.10 20.54 -7.11
C PRO A 71 4.24 20.69 -8.13
N THR A 72 5.49 20.40 -7.75
CA THR A 72 6.66 20.56 -8.63
C THR A 72 7.17 19.20 -9.13
N PRO A 73 7.90 19.15 -10.26
CA PRO A 73 8.57 17.92 -10.70
C PRO A 73 9.55 17.34 -9.66
N LEU A 74 10.12 18.19 -8.80
CA LEU A 74 11.03 17.78 -7.73
C LEU A 74 10.28 17.09 -6.59
N SER A 75 9.08 17.56 -6.26
CA SER A 75 8.29 17.04 -5.13
C SER A 75 7.31 15.94 -5.51
N ALA A 76 6.79 15.94 -6.73
CA ALA A 76 5.65 15.11 -7.12
C ALA A 76 5.88 13.61 -6.92
N GLY A 77 7.11 13.14 -7.14
CA GLY A 77 7.54 11.75 -6.89
C GLY A 77 8.11 11.50 -5.50
N ASN A 78 7.63 12.21 -4.49
CA ASN A 78 7.97 11.96 -3.08
C ASN A 78 6.78 12.13 -2.11
N ILE A 79 5.59 12.54 -2.58
CA ILE A 79 4.46 12.84 -1.71
C ILE A 79 3.51 11.65 -1.64
N ASP A 80 3.82 10.76 -0.69
CA ASP A 80 3.02 9.59 -0.35
C ASP A 80 1.91 9.90 0.66
N GLY A 81 0.93 8.99 0.76
CA GLY A 81 0.02 8.98 1.90
C GLY A 81 0.73 8.56 3.20
N PHE A 82 1.31 7.37 3.18
CA PHE A 82 1.96 6.73 4.34
C PHE A 82 3.32 6.14 3.97
N GLY A 83 4.38 6.69 4.54
CA GLY A 83 5.76 6.23 4.41
C GLY A 83 6.27 5.52 5.68
N ALA A 84 6.75 4.28 5.53
CA ALA A 84 7.35 3.48 6.59
C ALA A 84 8.80 3.08 6.23
N HIS A 85 9.75 3.97 6.56
CA HIS A 85 11.17 3.84 6.24
C HIS A 85 12.04 3.73 7.52
N GLY A 86 11.43 3.30 8.62
CA GLY A 86 11.98 3.26 9.96
C GLY A 86 12.06 1.84 10.51
N GLY A 87 11.68 1.67 11.78
CA GLY A 87 11.48 0.36 12.40
C GLY A 87 10.07 -0.19 12.13
N ASP A 88 9.55 -0.97 13.07
CA ASP A 88 8.27 -1.66 12.91
C ASP A 88 7.08 -0.68 12.90
N VAL A 89 6.24 -0.78 11.87
CA VAL A 89 5.05 0.07 11.69
C VAL A 89 3.83 -0.76 11.31
N SER A 90 2.67 -0.45 11.88
CA SER A 90 1.40 -1.06 11.52
C SER A 90 0.43 -0.02 10.99
N PHE A 91 -0.04 -0.18 9.76
CA PHE A 91 -1.17 0.55 9.19
C PHE A 91 -2.40 -0.36 9.25
N ILE A 92 -3.42 0.08 9.99
CA ILE A 92 -4.65 -0.70 10.21
C ILE A 92 -5.84 0.15 9.83
N ASN A 93 -6.74 -0.36 8.99
CA ASN A 93 -7.95 0.34 8.55
C ASN A 93 -7.67 1.74 7.95
N SER A 94 -6.49 1.94 7.37
CA SER A 94 -6.05 3.24 6.86
C SER A 94 -6.39 3.39 5.38
N ARG A 95 -6.70 4.61 4.93
CA ARG A 95 -7.00 4.88 3.52
C ARG A 95 -6.05 5.92 2.93
N ALA A 96 -5.51 5.62 1.77
CA ALA A 96 -4.73 6.55 0.98
C ALA A 96 -5.42 6.78 -0.36
N TRP A 97 -5.63 8.04 -0.76
CA TRP A 97 -6.11 8.29 -2.12
C TRP A 97 -5.68 9.63 -2.68
N ASN A 98 -5.50 9.68 -4.00
CA ASN A 98 -5.13 10.91 -4.70
C ASN A 98 -3.89 11.62 -4.10
N ASN A 99 -2.93 10.83 -3.60
CA ASN A 99 -1.57 11.32 -3.33
C ASN A 99 -0.78 11.30 -4.65
N SER A 100 0.14 12.26 -4.85
CA SER A 100 0.82 12.40 -6.14
C SER A 100 1.81 11.26 -6.41
N ASP A 101 2.47 10.73 -5.38
CA ASP A 101 3.41 9.61 -5.56
C ASP A 101 2.73 8.26 -5.29
N ASP A 102 2.82 7.69 -4.09
CA ASP A 102 2.15 6.44 -3.75
C ASP A 102 1.12 6.58 -2.61
N GLY A 103 0.28 5.56 -2.45
CA GLY A 103 -0.58 5.47 -1.27
C GLY A 103 0.21 5.08 -0.03
N PHE A 104 0.95 3.98 -0.14
CA PHE A 104 1.79 3.42 0.91
C PHE A 104 3.16 3.06 0.35
N ASP A 105 4.23 3.48 1.02
CA ASP A 105 5.62 3.17 0.65
C ASP A 105 6.43 2.66 1.87
N SER A 106 7.04 1.47 1.78
CA SER A 106 7.99 0.95 2.77
C SER A 106 9.42 0.74 2.25
N ILE A 107 9.80 1.44 1.18
CA ILE A 107 11.16 1.42 0.66
C ILE A 107 12.14 1.78 1.78
N SER A 108 13.25 1.04 1.85
CA SER A 108 14.29 1.24 2.86
C SER A 108 13.89 0.98 4.31
N SER A 109 12.71 0.37 4.58
CA SER A 109 12.33 0.02 5.94
C SER A 109 13.38 -0.90 6.58
N LYS A 110 13.71 -0.64 7.85
CA LYS A 110 14.56 -1.51 8.67
C LYS A 110 13.73 -2.51 9.47
N GLY A 111 12.47 -2.17 9.74
CA GLY A 111 11.53 -3.02 10.45
C GLY A 111 10.44 -3.58 9.55
N THR A 112 9.67 -4.50 10.10
CA THR A 112 8.51 -5.10 9.44
C THR A 112 7.38 -4.09 9.37
N VAL A 113 6.63 -4.12 8.26
CA VAL A 113 5.46 -3.26 8.07
C VAL A 113 4.25 -4.14 7.87
N ILE A 114 3.19 -3.85 8.63
CA ILE A 114 1.90 -4.54 8.52
C ILE A 114 0.91 -3.57 7.88
N TYR A 115 0.23 -4.04 6.84
CA TYR A 115 -0.91 -3.39 6.20
C TYR A 115 -2.11 -4.30 6.40
N ASP A 116 -3.03 -3.89 7.25
CA ASP A 116 -4.20 -4.67 7.63
C ASP A 116 -5.46 -3.86 7.32
N HIS A 117 -6.34 -4.39 6.46
CA HIS A 117 -7.57 -3.70 6.07
C HIS A 117 -7.33 -2.28 5.50
N CYS A 118 -6.22 -2.06 4.78
CA CYS A 118 -5.90 -0.75 4.22
C CYS A 118 -6.43 -0.59 2.79
N TRP A 119 -6.88 0.62 2.42
CA TRP A 119 -7.36 0.92 1.07
C TRP A 119 -6.47 1.96 0.40
N SER A 120 -6.05 1.70 -0.84
CA SER A 120 -5.16 2.60 -1.60
C SER A 120 -5.68 2.79 -3.02
N PHE A 121 -6.06 4.02 -3.38
CA PHE A 121 -6.79 4.23 -4.63
C PHE A 121 -6.58 5.57 -5.32
N ASN A 122 -6.73 5.56 -6.65
CA ASN A 122 -6.72 6.76 -7.50
C ASN A 122 -5.45 7.63 -7.37
N HIS A 123 -4.26 7.05 -7.17
CA HIS A 123 -3.00 7.79 -7.31
C HIS A 123 -2.74 8.09 -8.80
N ARG A 124 -2.73 9.37 -9.19
CA ARG A 124 -2.66 9.81 -10.61
C ARG A 124 -1.46 10.69 -10.95
N GLY A 125 -0.60 10.97 -9.99
CA GLY A 125 0.45 11.96 -10.16
C GLY A 125 -0.02 13.34 -9.76
N ASN A 126 0.89 14.31 -9.86
CA ASN A 126 0.53 15.72 -9.81
C ASN A 126 -0.23 16.16 -11.08
N GLN A 127 -0.42 17.47 -11.26
CA GLN A 127 -1.09 18.04 -12.44
C GLN A 127 -0.44 17.67 -13.80
N ASP A 128 0.82 17.26 -13.79
CA ASP A 128 1.60 16.85 -14.96
C ASP A 128 1.70 15.31 -15.06
N GLY A 129 1.02 14.56 -14.18
CA GLY A 129 1.06 13.10 -14.11
C GLY A 129 2.35 12.52 -13.52
N VAL A 130 3.19 13.35 -12.89
CA VAL A 130 4.46 12.96 -12.26
C VAL A 130 4.21 12.31 -10.91
N GLY A 131 4.94 11.24 -10.63
CA GLY A 131 4.78 10.34 -9.48
C GLY A 131 4.72 8.89 -9.93
N ASP A 132 5.05 7.96 -9.05
CA ASP A 132 5.11 6.53 -9.31
C ASP A 132 3.72 5.88 -9.34
N LYS A 133 2.77 6.36 -8.53
CA LYS A 133 1.33 6.05 -8.60
C LYS A 133 0.98 4.62 -8.22
N ASN A 134 1.67 4.04 -7.26
CA ASN A 134 1.37 2.72 -6.71
C ASN A 134 0.34 2.79 -5.60
N GLY A 135 -0.45 1.73 -5.46
CA GLY A 135 -1.30 1.53 -4.30
C GLY A 135 -0.45 1.24 -3.06
N PHE A 136 0.28 0.12 -3.11
CA PHE A 136 1.18 -0.36 -2.08
C PHE A 136 2.55 -0.66 -2.69
N LYS A 137 3.53 0.21 -2.46
CA LYS A 137 4.95 0.00 -2.76
C LYS A 137 5.60 -0.60 -1.51
N VAL A 138 5.70 -1.92 -1.48
CA VAL A 138 6.08 -2.67 -0.28
C VAL A 138 7.48 -3.20 -0.48
N GLY A 139 8.44 -2.68 0.28
CA GLY A 139 9.84 -3.09 0.24
C GLY A 139 10.69 -2.30 -0.75
N GLY A 140 11.83 -2.88 -1.10
CA GLY A 140 12.85 -2.25 -1.92
C GLY A 140 13.91 -1.51 -1.11
N TYR A 141 15.10 -1.38 -1.70
CA TYR A 141 16.22 -0.63 -1.13
C TYR A 141 16.83 0.33 -2.14
N ALA A 142 16.00 0.82 -3.07
CA ALA A 142 16.46 1.46 -4.30
C ALA A 142 17.51 0.57 -5.00
N TYR A 143 18.54 1.17 -5.59
CA TYR A 143 19.67 0.47 -6.17
C TYR A 143 20.90 0.39 -5.25
N ARG A 144 20.69 0.48 -3.93
CA ARG A 144 21.80 0.32 -2.97
C ARG A 144 22.31 -1.12 -2.96
N THR A 145 23.60 -1.25 -2.73
CA THR A 145 24.32 -2.53 -2.58
C THR A 145 24.99 -2.69 -1.21
N SER A 146 24.73 -1.76 -0.29
CA SER A 146 25.22 -1.76 1.08
C SER A 146 24.28 -0.98 2.02
N GLY A 147 24.49 -1.09 3.34
CA GLY A 147 23.69 -0.39 4.34
C GLY A 147 22.31 -0.99 4.58
N PHE A 148 22.15 -2.28 4.29
CA PHE A 148 20.94 -3.05 4.62
C PHE A 148 20.87 -3.35 6.12
N PRO A 149 19.68 -3.58 6.68
CA PRO A 149 19.57 -4.21 7.99
C PRO A 149 20.18 -5.62 7.96
N ASP A 150 20.64 -6.10 9.13
CA ASP A 150 21.25 -7.44 9.28
C ASP A 150 20.32 -8.56 8.79
N THR A 151 19.01 -8.36 8.92
CA THR A 151 17.97 -9.20 8.33
C THR A 151 17.00 -8.30 7.58
N LEU A 152 16.71 -8.63 6.32
CA LEU A 152 15.69 -7.93 5.55
C LEU A 152 14.32 -8.18 6.19
N PRO A 153 13.53 -7.13 6.47
CA PRO A 153 12.17 -7.31 6.94
C PRO A 153 11.31 -7.95 5.85
N VAL A 154 10.40 -8.81 6.29
CA VAL A 154 9.31 -9.34 5.46
C VAL A 154 8.02 -8.70 5.94
N HIS A 155 7.38 -7.96 5.06
CA HIS A 155 6.15 -7.21 5.33
C HIS A 155 4.92 -8.13 5.29
N THR A 156 3.78 -7.62 5.75
CA THR A 156 2.48 -8.32 5.66
C THR A 156 1.46 -7.40 5.05
N VAL A 157 0.79 -7.84 3.99
CA VAL A 157 -0.32 -7.13 3.37
C VAL A 157 -1.53 -8.05 3.37
N LYS A 158 -2.54 -7.70 4.16
CA LYS A 158 -3.73 -8.53 4.30
C LYS A 158 -5.02 -7.75 4.32
N TYR A 159 -6.08 -8.37 3.79
CA TYR A 159 -7.42 -7.79 3.73
C TYR A 159 -7.44 -6.38 3.12
N SER A 160 -6.46 -6.06 2.27
CA SER A 160 -6.24 -4.71 1.76
C SER A 160 -6.73 -4.57 0.32
N LEU A 161 -7.02 -3.34 -0.08
CA LEU A 161 -7.71 -3.02 -1.32
C LEU A 161 -6.90 -2.00 -2.16
N ALA A 162 -6.58 -2.32 -3.41
CA ALA A 162 -5.86 -1.42 -4.33
C ALA A 162 -6.67 -1.15 -5.61
N VAL A 163 -7.05 0.11 -5.86
CA VAL A 163 -8.06 0.44 -6.88
C VAL A 163 -7.61 1.59 -7.77
N ASN A 164 -7.66 1.41 -9.10
CA ASN A 164 -7.49 2.49 -10.06
C ASN A 164 -6.19 3.28 -9.91
N ASN A 165 -5.12 2.70 -9.40
CA ASN A 165 -3.84 3.40 -9.29
C ASN A 165 -3.18 3.54 -10.67
N GLY A 166 -2.45 4.65 -10.85
CA GLY A 166 -1.80 5.00 -12.12
C GLY A 166 -0.63 4.09 -12.50
N ALA A 167 -0.18 3.24 -11.58
CA ALA A 167 0.77 2.16 -11.83
C ALA A 167 0.28 0.84 -11.23
N ASN A 168 0.94 0.33 -10.19
CA ASN A 168 0.66 -0.99 -9.63
C ASN A 168 -0.36 -0.92 -8.49
N GLY A 169 -1.11 -1.99 -8.28
CA GLY A 169 -1.90 -2.17 -7.06
C GLY A 169 -1.01 -2.52 -5.88
N PHE A 170 -0.45 -3.73 -5.91
CA PHE A 170 0.49 -4.26 -4.92
C PHE A 170 1.85 -4.52 -5.58
N TYR A 171 2.92 -3.96 -5.03
CA TYR A 171 4.24 -3.96 -5.66
C TYR A 171 5.36 -4.33 -4.69
N ALA A 172 6.16 -5.35 -5.03
CA ALA A 172 7.31 -5.82 -4.23
C ALA A 172 8.56 -4.91 -4.32
N ASN A 173 8.56 -3.96 -5.27
CA ASN A 173 9.50 -2.85 -5.36
C ASN A 173 11.00 -3.21 -5.33
N HIS A 174 11.43 -4.15 -6.15
CA HIS A 174 12.86 -4.48 -6.29
C HIS A 174 13.47 -4.99 -4.98
N GLN A 175 12.69 -5.67 -4.13
CA GLN A 175 13.22 -6.23 -2.90
C GLN A 175 14.32 -7.25 -3.22
N PRO A 176 15.51 -7.17 -2.60
CA PRO A 176 16.58 -8.16 -2.76
C PRO A 176 16.36 -9.42 -1.91
N GLY A 177 15.11 -9.80 -1.71
CA GLY A 177 14.59 -10.77 -0.74
C GLY A 177 13.09 -10.94 -0.95
N GLN A 178 12.45 -11.71 -0.09
CA GLN A 178 10.99 -11.66 0.02
C GLN A 178 10.58 -10.25 0.49
N SER A 179 9.67 -9.62 -0.24
CA SER A 179 9.06 -8.36 0.19
C SER A 179 7.99 -8.62 1.23
N ALA A 180 7.00 -9.46 0.92
CA ALA A 180 5.87 -9.64 1.81
C ALA A 180 5.18 -10.99 1.72
N THR A 181 4.24 -11.20 2.64
CA THR A 181 3.12 -12.12 2.47
C THR A 181 1.87 -11.32 2.11
N TRP A 182 1.20 -11.72 1.04
CA TRP A 182 0.06 -11.05 0.41
C TRP A 182 -1.17 -11.95 0.51
N THR A 183 -2.03 -11.72 1.50
CA THR A 183 -3.16 -12.62 1.80
C THR A 183 -4.50 -11.92 1.77
N ASN A 184 -5.49 -12.49 1.09
CA ASN A 184 -6.86 -11.97 1.10
C ASN A 184 -6.92 -10.50 0.64
N ASN A 185 -6.07 -10.07 -0.29
CA ASN A 185 -6.13 -8.72 -0.84
C ASN A 185 -7.02 -8.67 -2.08
N THR A 186 -7.45 -7.48 -2.46
CA THR A 186 -8.23 -7.24 -3.67
C THR A 186 -7.64 -6.10 -4.47
N ALA A 187 -7.42 -6.33 -5.76
CA ALA A 187 -6.91 -5.34 -6.69
C ALA A 187 -7.88 -5.17 -7.86
N TYR A 188 -8.23 -3.91 -8.16
CA TYR A 188 -9.17 -3.55 -9.22
C TYR A 188 -8.58 -2.49 -10.15
N ASN A 189 -8.43 -2.84 -11.43
CA ASN A 189 -8.14 -1.89 -12.51
C ASN A 189 -6.92 -0.96 -12.26
N ASN A 190 -5.82 -1.51 -11.73
CA ASN A 190 -4.56 -0.77 -11.63
C ASN A 190 -3.85 -0.77 -12.99
N SER A 191 -3.28 0.38 -13.37
CA SER A 191 -2.96 0.68 -14.77
C SER A 191 -1.79 -0.14 -15.33
N ARG A 192 -0.80 -0.48 -14.50
CA ARG A 192 0.35 -1.32 -14.86
C ARG A 192 0.08 -2.80 -14.57
N ALA A 193 -0.21 -3.10 -13.31
CA ALA A 193 -0.60 -4.44 -12.86
C ALA A 193 -1.31 -4.36 -11.50
N ASN A 194 -2.20 -5.31 -11.24
CA ASN A 194 -2.82 -5.49 -9.94
C ASN A 194 -1.80 -5.98 -8.91
N PHE A 195 -0.93 -6.92 -9.31
CA PHE A 195 0.19 -7.43 -8.53
C PHE A 195 1.48 -7.37 -9.37
N ASP A 196 2.55 -6.76 -8.86
CA ASP A 196 3.88 -6.81 -9.45
C ASP A 196 4.89 -7.33 -8.42
N MET A 197 5.46 -8.50 -8.69
CA MET A 197 6.38 -9.18 -7.77
C MET A 197 7.86 -8.95 -8.14
N LEU A 198 8.20 -7.82 -8.79
CA LEU A 198 9.58 -7.51 -9.17
C LEU A 198 10.54 -7.49 -7.97
N GLU A 199 11.58 -8.30 -8.05
CA GLU A 199 12.64 -8.40 -7.05
C GLU A 199 14.00 -8.03 -7.66
N ARG A 200 15.04 -8.00 -6.82
CA ARG A 200 16.45 -8.02 -7.24
C ARG A 200 17.10 -9.35 -6.92
N VAL A 201 18.12 -9.71 -7.71
CA VAL A 201 18.89 -10.95 -7.51
C VAL A 201 19.38 -11.09 -6.07
N SER A 202 20.01 -10.05 -5.52
CA SER A 202 20.55 -10.11 -4.16
C SER A 202 20.79 -8.72 -3.55
N LEU A 203 21.34 -8.71 -2.34
CA LEU A 203 21.79 -7.48 -1.68
C LEU A 203 22.85 -6.74 -2.50
N THR A 204 23.74 -7.46 -3.18
CA THR A 204 24.89 -6.89 -3.90
C THR A 204 24.69 -6.76 -5.41
N ASP A 205 23.63 -7.34 -5.96
CA ASP A 205 23.31 -7.32 -7.39
C ASP A 205 21.99 -6.59 -7.60
N ILE A 206 22.06 -5.46 -8.31
CA ILE A 206 20.93 -4.56 -8.58
C ILE A 206 20.06 -5.02 -9.76
N THR A 207 20.41 -6.13 -10.41
CA THR A 207 19.66 -6.66 -11.54
C THR A 207 18.27 -7.07 -11.09
N ASN A 208 17.26 -6.58 -11.82
CA ASN A 208 15.87 -6.94 -11.60
C ASN A 208 15.55 -8.33 -12.13
N ILE A 209 14.76 -9.08 -11.37
CA ILE A 209 14.26 -10.41 -11.72
C ILE A 209 12.78 -10.53 -11.35
N PRO A 210 12.03 -11.40 -12.04
CA PRO A 210 10.74 -11.85 -11.52
C PRO A 210 10.91 -12.38 -10.09
N GLY A 211 9.98 -12.02 -9.22
CA GLY A 211 9.98 -12.47 -7.84
C GLY A 211 9.82 -13.96 -7.74
N TYR A 212 10.55 -14.55 -6.82
CA TYR A 212 10.55 -15.99 -6.60
C TYR A 212 10.54 -16.35 -5.10
N ARG A 213 10.39 -15.34 -4.24
CA ARG A 213 10.39 -15.47 -2.78
C ARG A 213 9.11 -14.95 -2.12
N GLU A 214 8.17 -14.40 -2.89
CA GLU A 214 6.89 -13.89 -2.39
C GLU A 214 5.90 -15.00 -2.04
N VAL A 215 4.93 -14.67 -1.18
CA VAL A 215 3.85 -15.57 -0.77
C VAL A 215 2.51 -14.88 -1.00
N LEU A 216 1.68 -15.43 -1.90
CA LEU A 216 0.41 -14.86 -2.35
C LEU A 216 -0.72 -15.87 -2.18
N HIS A 217 -1.68 -15.59 -1.30
CA HIS A 217 -2.86 -16.44 -1.12
C HIS A 217 -4.18 -15.68 -1.08
N ASN A 218 -5.24 -16.31 -1.59
CA ASN A 218 -6.62 -15.84 -1.43
C ASN A 218 -6.91 -14.45 -2.03
N ASN A 219 -6.06 -13.98 -2.95
CA ASN A 219 -6.19 -12.64 -3.51
C ASN A 219 -7.15 -12.60 -4.71
N ILE A 220 -7.82 -11.46 -4.89
CA ILE A 220 -8.61 -11.13 -6.07
C ILE A 220 -7.84 -10.12 -6.90
N ALA A 221 -7.64 -10.42 -8.18
CA ALA A 221 -7.33 -9.44 -9.22
C ALA A 221 -8.47 -9.40 -10.24
N PHE A 222 -9.10 -8.24 -10.40
CA PHE A 222 -10.21 -8.07 -11.35
C PHE A 222 -10.03 -6.81 -12.18
N THR A 223 -10.17 -6.93 -13.51
CA THR A 223 -9.84 -5.88 -14.50
C THR A 223 -8.35 -5.48 -14.50
N GLY A 224 -7.79 -5.25 -15.69
CA GLY A 224 -6.37 -4.98 -15.85
C GLY A 224 -5.50 -6.24 -15.81
N ARG A 225 -4.19 -6.05 -15.69
CA ARG A 225 -3.23 -7.17 -15.67
C ARG A 225 -3.16 -7.77 -14.27
N ALA A 226 -3.55 -9.03 -14.10
CA ALA A 226 -3.63 -9.67 -12.79
C ALA A 226 -2.29 -9.65 -12.05
N ILE A 227 -1.23 -10.18 -12.68
CA ILE A 227 0.10 -10.28 -12.08
C ILE A 227 1.20 -10.09 -13.14
N VAL A 228 2.34 -9.53 -12.73
CA VAL A 228 3.58 -9.44 -13.52
C VAL A 228 4.81 -9.74 -12.67
N ASN A 229 5.92 -10.05 -13.35
CA ASN A 229 7.22 -10.33 -12.73
C ASN A 229 7.12 -11.39 -11.63
N ASP A 230 6.40 -12.47 -11.92
CA ASP A 230 6.18 -13.59 -11.01
C ASP A 230 6.85 -14.85 -11.55
N ASN A 231 7.69 -15.45 -10.72
CA ASN A 231 8.34 -16.74 -10.91
C ASN A 231 8.43 -17.49 -9.55
N ASN A 232 7.46 -17.22 -8.67
CA ASN A 232 7.34 -17.89 -7.38
C ASN A 232 6.97 -19.37 -7.55
N LEU A 233 7.33 -20.16 -6.55
CA LEU A 233 6.95 -21.57 -6.52
C LEU A 233 5.40 -21.68 -6.47
N PRO A 234 4.79 -22.65 -7.18
CA PRO A 234 3.35 -22.78 -7.23
C PRO A 234 2.69 -22.87 -5.85
N GLU A 235 3.32 -23.52 -4.87
CA GLU A 235 2.83 -23.62 -3.49
C GLU A 235 2.74 -22.28 -2.76
N ASN A 236 3.56 -21.30 -3.16
CA ASN A 236 3.55 -19.95 -2.60
C ASN A 236 2.53 -19.03 -3.30
N VAL A 237 1.95 -19.44 -4.42
CA VAL A 237 0.97 -18.65 -5.20
C VAL A 237 -0.28 -19.50 -5.41
N THR A 238 -1.05 -19.70 -4.35
CA THR A 238 -2.22 -20.59 -4.38
C THR A 238 -3.50 -19.89 -3.97
N ASN A 239 -4.64 -20.43 -4.42
CA ASN A 239 -5.98 -19.92 -4.12
C ASN A 239 -6.16 -18.43 -4.47
N ASN A 240 -5.44 -17.91 -5.46
CA ASN A 240 -5.69 -16.57 -6.00
C ASN A 240 -6.63 -16.66 -7.21
N SER A 241 -7.36 -15.59 -7.51
CA SER A 241 -8.29 -15.57 -8.64
C SER A 241 -7.66 -15.99 -9.98
N TRP A 242 -6.39 -15.67 -10.19
CA TRP A 242 -5.65 -16.02 -11.41
C TRP A 242 -5.01 -17.42 -11.39
N THR A 243 -5.11 -18.15 -10.29
CA THR A 243 -4.50 -19.49 -10.14
C THR A 243 -5.52 -20.62 -10.06
N ILE A 244 -6.68 -20.35 -9.45
CA ILE A 244 -7.73 -21.35 -9.29
C ILE A 244 -8.25 -21.76 -10.67
N ASN A 245 -8.23 -23.06 -10.95
CA ASN A 245 -8.66 -23.67 -12.22
C ASN A 245 -7.99 -23.07 -13.47
N GLY A 246 -6.76 -22.57 -13.36
CA GLY A 246 -6.05 -21.90 -14.46
C GLY A 246 -6.45 -20.43 -14.66
N GLY A 247 -7.21 -19.87 -13.72
CA GLY A 247 -7.76 -18.51 -13.75
C GLY A 247 -9.28 -18.57 -13.75
N LEU A 248 -9.91 -18.03 -12.70
CA LEU A 248 -11.35 -17.90 -12.64
C LEU A 248 -11.83 -16.92 -13.72
N GLU A 249 -12.90 -17.28 -14.41
CA GLU A 249 -13.65 -16.35 -15.23
C GLU A 249 -14.49 -15.45 -14.31
N ILE A 250 -13.99 -14.25 -14.05
CA ILE A 250 -14.65 -13.26 -13.19
C ILE A 250 -15.30 -12.21 -14.07
N THR A 251 -16.55 -11.89 -13.76
CA THR A 251 -17.36 -10.88 -14.44
C THR A 251 -17.82 -9.80 -13.47
N ALA A 252 -18.47 -8.75 -13.97
CA ALA A 252 -19.05 -7.74 -13.11
C ALA A 252 -20.18 -8.29 -12.21
N ASP A 253 -20.90 -9.31 -12.67
CA ASP A 253 -22.03 -9.94 -11.95
C ASP A 253 -21.57 -10.77 -10.73
N ASP A 254 -20.27 -11.03 -10.62
CA ASP A 254 -19.68 -11.68 -9.44
C ASP A 254 -19.62 -10.76 -8.21
N PHE A 255 -19.89 -9.46 -8.37
CA PHE A 255 -19.79 -8.46 -7.32
C PHE A 255 -21.12 -7.78 -7.05
N VAL A 256 -21.39 -7.50 -5.77
CA VAL A 256 -22.56 -6.72 -5.34
C VAL A 256 -22.49 -5.29 -5.88
N SER A 257 -21.29 -4.70 -5.92
CA SER A 257 -21.08 -3.38 -6.50
C SER A 257 -19.66 -3.21 -7.04
N LEU A 258 -19.53 -2.39 -8.08
CA LEU A 258 -18.25 -1.87 -8.61
C LEU A 258 -18.19 -0.34 -8.52
N ASP A 259 -19.05 0.28 -7.70
CA ASP A 259 -19.06 1.72 -7.49
C ASP A 259 -17.90 2.16 -6.57
N THR A 260 -16.84 2.67 -7.18
CA THR A 260 -15.65 3.16 -6.47
C THR A 260 -15.89 4.38 -5.59
N THR A 261 -17.01 5.10 -5.74
CA THR A 261 -17.30 6.29 -4.93
C THR A 261 -17.54 5.96 -3.45
N GLN A 262 -17.84 4.69 -3.14
CA GLN A 262 -18.00 4.19 -1.78
C GLN A 262 -16.70 4.26 -0.96
N LEU A 263 -15.52 4.20 -1.60
CA LEU A 263 -14.23 4.11 -0.89
C LEU A 263 -13.86 5.38 -0.13
N SER A 264 -14.31 6.54 -0.63
CA SER A 264 -14.13 7.84 0.00
C SER A 264 -15.33 8.26 0.86
N ALA A 265 -16.31 7.37 1.11
CA ALA A 265 -17.41 7.67 2.01
C ALA A 265 -16.89 8.02 3.42
N PRO A 266 -17.61 8.84 4.19
CA PRO A 266 -17.23 9.17 5.55
C PRO A 266 -17.02 7.90 6.40
N ARG A 267 -16.00 7.90 7.26
CA ARG A 267 -15.83 6.85 8.26
C ARG A 267 -17.05 6.76 9.17
N LYS A 268 -17.24 5.59 9.79
CA LYS A 268 -18.23 5.43 10.85
C LYS A 268 -17.89 6.32 12.05
N SER A 269 -18.84 6.55 12.94
CA SER A 269 -18.66 7.42 14.12
C SER A 269 -17.58 6.93 15.10
N ASP A 270 -17.26 5.64 15.09
CA ASP A 270 -16.16 5.02 15.84
C ASP A 270 -14.82 5.04 15.06
N GLY A 271 -14.80 5.70 13.91
CA GLY A 271 -13.66 5.88 13.01
C GLY A 271 -13.33 4.66 12.16
N THR A 272 -14.03 3.54 12.28
CA THR A 272 -13.78 2.40 11.37
C THR A 272 -14.13 2.77 9.94
N LEU A 273 -13.66 1.95 9.00
CA LEU A 273 -14.00 2.07 7.59
C LEU A 273 -15.52 2.08 7.38
N PRO A 274 -16.05 2.80 6.38
CA PRO A 274 -17.45 2.72 6.01
C PRO A 274 -17.82 1.31 5.56
N ASP A 275 -19.09 0.94 5.73
CA ASP A 275 -19.62 -0.26 5.09
C ASP A 275 -19.67 -0.03 3.57
N VAL A 276 -19.05 -0.94 2.83
CA VAL A 276 -19.00 -0.88 1.36
C VAL A 276 -19.40 -2.22 0.78
N SER A 277 -20.02 -2.17 -0.40
CA SER A 277 -20.32 -3.33 -1.24
C SER A 277 -19.39 -3.39 -2.46
N PHE A 278 -18.52 -2.40 -2.62
CA PHE A 278 -17.51 -2.38 -3.67
C PHE A 278 -16.64 -3.63 -3.59
N MET A 279 -16.56 -4.39 -4.69
CA MET A 279 -15.78 -5.63 -4.78
C MET A 279 -16.18 -6.72 -3.76
N LEU A 280 -17.37 -6.62 -3.14
CA LEU A 280 -17.94 -7.69 -2.32
C LEU A 280 -18.49 -8.79 -3.25
N PRO A 281 -17.98 -10.03 -3.18
CA PRO A 281 -18.54 -11.11 -3.99
C PRO A 281 -20.00 -11.40 -3.65
N VAL A 282 -20.82 -11.68 -4.66
CA VAL A 282 -22.15 -12.26 -4.43
C VAL A 282 -22.01 -13.71 -3.95
N SER A 283 -22.97 -14.21 -3.18
CA SER A 283 -22.91 -15.55 -2.57
C SER A 283 -22.83 -16.70 -3.59
N SER A 284 -23.33 -16.49 -4.80
CA SER A 284 -23.25 -17.47 -5.89
C SER A 284 -21.91 -17.44 -6.64
N SER A 285 -21.10 -16.40 -6.44
CA SER A 285 -19.82 -16.25 -7.14
C SER A 285 -18.82 -17.31 -6.66
N PRO A 286 -18.00 -17.89 -7.55
CA PRO A 286 -16.86 -18.71 -7.13
C PRO A 286 -15.94 -17.95 -6.16
N LEU A 287 -15.82 -16.63 -6.27
CA LEU A 287 -15.01 -15.80 -5.37
C LEU A 287 -15.42 -15.97 -3.90
N SER A 288 -16.74 -16.04 -3.64
CA SER A 288 -17.28 -16.27 -2.30
C SER A 288 -17.01 -17.71 -1.83
N GLN A 289 -17.13 -18.69 -2.73
CA GLN A 289 -16.92 -20.11 -2.40
C GLN A 289 -15.47 -20.41 -2.00
N TYR A 290 -14.49 -19.74 -2.61
CA TYR A 290 -13.07 -19.88 -2.30
C TYR A 290 -12.57 -18.94 -1.19
N ASN A 291 -13.48 -18.18 -0.56
CA ASN A 291 -13.19 -17.22 0.50
C ASN A 291 -12.10 -16.19 0.11
N LEU A 292 -12.28 -15.57 -1.06
CA LEU A 292 -11.30 -14.65 -1.64
C LEU A 292 -11.57 -13.19 -1.29
N GLY A 293 -10.49 -12.43 -1.22
CA GLY A 293 -10.55 -10.97 -1.23
C GLY A 293 -10.62 -10.31 0.14
N TYR A 294 -10.75 -8.98 0.10
CA TYR A 294 -10.48 -8.09 1.24
C TYR A 294 -11.60 -8.03 2.28
N LEU A 295 -12.76 -8.62 1.98
CA LEU A 295 -13.95 -8.72 2.85
C LEU A 295 -14.21 -10.17 3.29
N ALA A 296 -13.17 -11.01 3.30
CA ALA A 296 -13.25 -12.43 3.61
C ALA A 296 -12.75 -12.74 5.04
N ASP A 297 -12.87 -11.76 5.95
CA ASP A 297 -12.46 -11.80 7.35
C ASP A 297 -13.41 -12.60 8.26
#